data_AF-A0A699ZQQ3-F1
#
_entry.id   AF-A0A699ZQQ3-F1
#
_cell.length_a   1.000
_cell.length_b   1.000
_cell.length_c   1.000
_cell.angle_alpha   90.00
_cell.angle_beta   90.00
_cell.angle_gamma   90.00
#
_symmetry.space_group_name_H-M   'P 1'
#
loop_
_entity.id
_entity.type
_entity.pdbx_description
1 polymer ?
#
loop_
_entity_poly.entity_id
_entity_poly.type
_entity_poly.pdbx_seq_one_letter_code
_entity_poly.pdbx_strand_id
1 'polypeptide(L)'
;MILRYVGVQHLFAVDYAASAKVAWDNIKAEYTQSSLAHQTQLQQQLHQVDIYEARPFMGGKVASYVDKDGNHIELGLHVFFGCYFNLFRLMAKCGVLENLLVKEHTHTFCNNDGDVRELDFRLFLGDTKVGAPFHGLKAFFTTPQLSAADKAANALALGTSPIVRSLFDPEGGMRDIRALDSISFKDWFTSHGGSEQSIKRMWDPIAYALGFLDCKDISARCMLTIFQFFATKTDASVLRMLNGSPAERLLKPILEYIEAKGGRVHLRQGCKEVLYEDGPDGVPRVTGLRVGPEGREQLVQADAYVAALDVPGAKRLLPQAWRRFPQFDNIWQLVGVPVITVQLRYNGWVTEAAQEKVGRVGQGRAGRELKRRGGRLDWDQEVLYEDGPDGVPRVTGLRVGPEGREQLVQADAYVAALDVPGAKRLLPQAWRRFPQFDNIWQLVKDLRVAAGLDNLLYSADVFFSCFADLALVSPMEYFKEGQGSLMQVVITPAAPYMPWTNERIAAEADRQVRQLFPSARGLTNTWHSVVKISQSLYLEAPGMDRWRPDQATPVPNFFLSGSYTKQDYIDSMEGATLSGQ
;
A
#
# COMPACT_ATOMS: atom_id res chain seq x y z
N MET A 1 -10.35 -14.76 39.25
CA MET A 1 -9.90 -13.45 39.75
C MET A 1 -8.37 -13.41 39.69
N ILE A 2 -7.64 -12.63 38.89
CA ILE A 2 -7.92 -11.58 37.89
C ILE A 2 -6.48 -11.21 37.31
N LEU A 3 -6.25 -11.08 35.97
CA LEU A 3 -4.92 -11.01 35.24
C LEU A 3 -3.99 -9.91 35.86
N ARG A 4 -2.68 -9.89 35.50
CA ARG A 4 -2.27 -8.86 34.50
C ARG A 4 -1.14 -9.17 33.50
N TYR A 5 -1.17 -8.34 32.46
CA TYR A 5 -0.53 -8.38 31.15
C TYR A 5 0.10 -7.02 30.85
N VAL A 6 1.37 -7.01 30.41
CA VAL A 6 2.05 -5.99 29.57
C VAL A 6 3.29 -6.70 28.99
N GLY A 7 3.66 -6.66 27.71
CA GLY A 7 3.01 -6.05 26.56
C GLY A 7 3.95 -5.96 25.35
N VAL A 8 4.27 -7.08 24.70
CA VAL A 8 4.79 -7.10 23.32
C VAL A 8 3.80 -7.90 22.48
N GLN A 9 2.89 -7.19 21.84
CA GLN A 9 1.98 -7.77 20.87
C GLN A 9 2.33 -7.25 19.47
N HIS A 10 2.52 -8.21 18.57
CA HIS A 10 2.47 -8.07 17.12
C HIS A 10 3.67 -7.43 16.42
N LEU A 11 4.44 -8.28 15.71
CA LEU A 11 5.41 -7.91 14.69
C LEU A 11 5.81 -9.10 13.79
N PHE A 12 4.83 -9.72 13.10
CA PHE A 12 5.11 -10.51 11.90
C PHE A 12 4.30 -9.93 10.74
N ALA A 13 4.99 -9.28 9.81
CA ALA A 13 4.37 -8.63 8.67
C ALA A 13 5.39 -8.40 7.55
N VAL A 14 5.98 -9.49 7.07
CA VAL A 14 6.54 -9.53 5.73
C VAL A 14 5.99 -10.79 5.08
N ASP A 15 4.76 -10.69 4.58
CA ASP A 15 4.25 -11.71 3.68
C ASP A 15 5.16 -11.79 2.44
N TYR A 16 5.10 -12.94 1.80
CA TYR A 16 5.78 -13.31 0.57
C TYR A 16 7.23 -13.75 0.76
N ALA A 17 7.33 -15.01 1.18
CA ALA A 17 8.47 -15.94 1.15
C ALA A 17 9.39 -15.96 2.37
N ALA A 18 8.87 -15.62 3.56
CA ALA A 18 9.52 -15.82 4.84
C ALA A 18 8.98 -17.07 5.57
N SER A 19 9.85 -17.95 6.06
CA SER A 19 9.52 -18.81 7.21
C SER A 19 10.18 -18.25 8.46
N ALA A 20 9.42 -18.04 9.53
CA ALA A 20 9.92 -17.41 10.76
C ALA A 20 9.92 -18.38 11.96
N LYS A 21 10.96 -18.30 12.78
CA LYS A 21 11.07 -18.94 14.10
C LYS A 21 10.58 -17.98 15.19
N VAL A 22 9.86 -18.51 16.18
CA VAL A 22 9.43 -17.75 17.38
C VAL A 22 9.50 -18.68 18.61
N ALA A 23 9.78 -18.12 19.79
CA ALA A 23 9.67 -18.83 21.07
C ALA A 23 8.44 -18.32 21.85
N TRP A 24 7.70 -19.18 22.58
CA TRP A 24 6.55 -18.78 23.41
C TRP A 24 6.31 -19.75 24.59
N ASP A 25 5.95 -19.22 25.76
CA ASP A 25 5.52 -19.96 26.96
C ASP A 25 4.07 -19.62 27.37
N ASN A 26 3.45 -20.50 28.15
CA ASN A 26 1.98 -20.60 28.32
C ASN A 26 1.33 -19.74 29.45
N ILE A 27 -0.02 -19.57 29.35
CA ILE A 27 -1.08 -19.46 30.43
C ILE A 27 -2.01 -18.20 30.41
N LYS A 28 -3.21 -18.37 31.03
CA LYS A 28 -4.55 -17.74 30.91
C LYS A 28 -4.80 -16.33 31.57
N ALA A 29 -6.05 -15.82 31.41
CA ALA A 29 -6.66 -14.50 31.76
C ALA A 29 -6.74 -14.10 33.28
N GLU A 30 -7.19 -12.90 33.78
CA GLU A 30 -8.57 -12.27 33.80
C GLU A 30 -8.73 -10.70 34.20
N TYR A 31 -7.76 -9.75 33.98
CA TYR A 31 -7.60 -8.26 34.33
C TYR A 31 -7.29 -7.80 35.81
N THR A 32 -6.47 -6.75 36.15
CA THR A 32 -6.83 -5.46 36.88
C THR A 32 -5.68 -4.45 37.15
N GLN A 33 -5.99 -3.14 37.31
CA GLN A 33 -5.14 -1.94 37.09
C GLN A 33 -4.46 -1.34 38.34
N SER A 34 -3.16 -0.95 38.28
CA SER A 34 -2.57 0.32 38.81
C SER A 34 -1.02 0.28 38.90
N SER A 35 -0.39 1.45 39.09
CA SER A 35 1.07 1.73 39.18
C SER A 35 1.92 1.64 37.89
N LEU A 36 1.66 2.57 36.96
CA LEU A 36 2.74 3.08 36.10
C LEU A 36 3.78 3.83 36.97
N ALA A 37 5.07 3.76 36.60
CA ALA A 37 5.96 4.92 36.36
C ALA A 37 7.47 4.62 36.54
N HIS A 38 7.86 3.61 37.35
CA HIS A 38 9.24 3.52 37.85
C HIS A 38 10.01 2.21 37.55
N GLN A 39 9.43 1.27 36.81
CA GLN A 39 10.09 0.00 36.41
C GLN A 39 10.36 -0.12 34.91
N THR A 40 10.13 0.95 34.14
CA THR A 40 10.08 0.94 32.67
C THR A 40 11.43 0.74 31.95
N GLN A 41 12.51 0.40 32.67
CA GLN A 41 13.89 0.46 32.15
C GLN A 41 14.69 -0.84 32.26
N LEU A 42 14.13 -1.95 32.79
CA LEU A 42 14.93 -3.14 33.17
C LEU A 42 14.43 -4.54 32.74
N GLN A 43 13.32 -4.67 32.00
CA GLN A 43 12.84 -5.99 31.52
C GLN A 43 12.35 -5.98 30.07
N GLN A 44 13.29 -5.85 29.12
CA GLN A 44 13.08 -6.09 27.69
C GLN A 44 13.69 -7.44 27.25
N GLN A 45 13.20 -8.56 27.79
CA GLN A 45 13.59 -9.88 27.28
C GLN A 45 12.56 -10.37 26.26
N LEU A 46 13.01 -10.38 25.00
CA LEU A 46 12.24 -10.57 23.78
C LEU A 46 12.38 -12.01 23.28
N HIS A 47 11.36 -12.51 22.58
CA HIS A 47 11.48 -13.75 21.83
C HIS A 47 12.52 -13.59 20.69
N GLN A 48 13.45 -14.54 20.56
CA GLN A 48 14.40 -14.53 19.44
C GLN A 48 13.67 -14.97 18.16
N VAL A 49 13.78 -14.15 17.11
CA VAL A 49 13.17 -14.39 15.80
C VAL A 49 14.26 -14.61 14.75
N ASP A 50 14.15 -15.71 14.00
CA ASP A 50 14.93 -15.94 12.77
C ASP A 50 13.98 -15.97 11.58
N ILE A 51 14.22 -15.14 10.57
CA ILE A 51 13.44 -15.05 9.33
C ILE A 51 14.25 -15.62 8.17
N TYR A 52 13.71 -16.59 7.46
CA TYR A 52 14.37 -17.28 6.35
C TYR A 52 13.66 -16.98 5.02
N GLU A 53 14.34 -16.29 4.10
CA GLU A 53 13.82 -15.89 2.78
C GLU A 53 14.59 -16.60 1.65
N ALA A 54 13.85 -17.07 0.64
CA ALA A 54 14.41 -17.84 -0.48
C ALA A 54 15.22 -17.00 -1.47
N ARG A 55 14.91 -15.71 -1.60
CA ARG A 55 15.51 -14.77 -2.57
C ARG A 55 16.61 -13.91 -1.94
N PRO A 56 17.35 -13.14 -2.76
CA PRO A 56 18.28 -12.11 -2.28
C PRO A 56 17.61 -10.82 -1.77
N PHE A 57 16.28 -10.75 -1.70
CA PHE A 57 15.53 -9.58 -1.25
C PHE A 57 14.26 -10.01 -0.52
N MET A 58 13.77 -9.14 0.37
CA MET A 58 12.56 -9.34 1.20
C MET A 58 11.31 -8.72 0.57
N GLY A 59 10.13 -9.00 1.14
CA GLY A 59 8.86 -8.32 0.83
C GLY A 59 8.02 -8.93 -0.29
N GLY A 60 8.51 -10.02 -0.89
CA GLY A 60 8.00 -10.67 -2.09
C GLY A 60 7.06 -9.91 -3.02
N LYS A 61 5.72 -10.05 -2.98
CA LYS A 61 4.87 -9.35 -3.97
C LYS A 61 4.99 -7.82 -3.88
N VAL A 62 5.32 -7.29 -2.69
CA VAL A 62 5.61 -5.86 -2.43
C VAL A 62 7.06 -5.50 -2.75
N ALA A 63 7.94 -6.46 -3.02
CA ALA A 63 9.34 -6.18 -3.24
C ALA A 63 9.60 -5.40 -4.53
N SER A 64 10.69 -4.64 -4.50
CA SER A 64 11.34 -4.08 -5.67
C SER A 64 12.82 -4.47 -5.67
N TYR A 65 13.47 -4.37 -6.83
CA TYR A 65 14.89 -4.62 -6.98
C TYR A 65 15.50 -3.65 -7.99
N VAL A 66 16.82 -3.48 -7.93
CA VAL A 66 17.54 -2.59 -8.85
C VAL A 66 18.13 -3.42 -9.98
N ASP A 67 17.94 -3.00 -11.24
CA ASP A 67 18.58 -3.60 -12.40
C ASP A 67 20.05 -3.16 -12.55
N LYS A 68 20.74 -3.75 -13.53
CA LYS A 68 22.15 -3.44 -13.85
C LYS A 68 22.41 -1.97 -14.26
N ASP A 69 21.36 -1.25 -14.66
CA ASP A 69 21.43 0.13 -15.19
C ASP A 69 20.90 1.15 -14.15
N GLY A 70 20.67 0.73 -12.90
CA GLY A 70 20.22 1.58 -11.81
C GLY A 70 18.73 1.96 -11.89
N ASN A 71 17.88 1.13 -12.49
CA ASN A 71 16.41 1.29 -12.44
C ASN A 71 15.83 0.40 -11.35
N HIS A 72 15.00 1.00 -10.49
CA HIS A 72 14.20 0.26 -9.52
C HIS A 72 12.98 -0.34 -10.26
N ILE A 73 12.81 -1.64 -10.18
CA ILE A 73 11.70 -2.41 -10.77
C ILE A 73 10.81 -2.91 -9.64
N GLU A 74 9.53 -2.57 -9.66
CA GLU A 74 8.55 -3.11 -8.71
C GLU A 74 7.91 -4.39 -9.27
N LEU A 75 7.57 -5.31 -8.37
CA LEU A 75 6.82 -6.52 -8.74
C LEU A 75 5.31 -6.24 -8.95
N GLY A 76 4.82 -5.10 -8.46
CA GLY A 76 3.44 -4.62 -8.61
C GLY A 76 3.32 -3.14 -8.25
N LEU A 77 2.23 -2.48 -8.66
CA LEU A 77 1.93 -1.11 -8.25
C LEU A 77 1.22 -1.11 -6.89
N HIS A 78 1.85 -0.52 -5.88
CA HIS A 78 1.39 -0.58 -4.49
C HIS A 78 0.78 0.74 -4.02
N VAL A 79 -0.43 0.66 -3.48
CA VAL A 79 -1.24 1.80 -3.05
C VAL A 79 -1.70 1.58 -1.62
N PHE A 80 -1.67 2.65 -0.82
CA PHE A 80 -1.88 2.62 0.63
C PHE A 80 -3.17 3.37 0.97
N PHE A 81 -4.26 2.63 1.16
CA PHE A 81 -5.55 3.22 1.56
C PHE A 81 -5.51 3.74 2.99
N GLY A 82 -6.26 4.80 3.29
CA GLY A 82 -6.36 5.34 4.65
C GLY A 82 -7.02 4.40 5.68
N CYS A 83 -7.61 3.27 5.24
CA CYS A 83 -8.07 2.20 6.11
C CYS A 83 -7.01 1.15 6.49
N TYR A 84 -5.76 1.29 6.04
CA TYR A 84 -4.67 0.34 6.35
C TYR A 84 -4.07 0.60 7.76
N PHE A 85 -4.91 0.44 8.79
CA PHE A 85 -4.57 0.85 10.16
C PHE A 85 -3.42 0.05 10.77
N ASN A 86 -3.31 -1.24 10.48
CA ASN A 86 -2.28 -2.10 11.07
C ASN A 86 -0.94 -1.89 10.37
N LEU A 87 -0.94 -1.77 9.04
CA LEU A 87 0.24 -1.36 8.28
C LEU A 87 0.74 0.03 8.68
N PHE A 88 -0.15 1.01 8.87
CA PHE A 88 0.29 2.35 9.30
C PHE A 88 0.84 2.36 10.72
N ARG A 89 0.31 1.55 11.64
CA ARG A 89 0.90 1.34 12.98
C ARG A 89 2.29 0.71 12.89
N LEU A 90 2.49 -0.28 12.01
CA LEU A 90 3.80 -0.90 11.77
C LEU A 90 4.79 0.12 11.19
N MET A 91 4.39 0.86 10.15
CA MET A 91 5.21 1.92 9.55
C MET A 91 5.57 3.01 10.56
N ALA A 92 4.65 3.38 11.45
CA ALA A 92 4.93 4.32 12.54
C ALA A 92 5.92 3.75 13.58
N LYS A 93 5.79 2.46 13.97
CA LYS A 93 6.75 1.78 14.85
C LYS A 93 8.16 1.76 14.25
N CYS A 94 8.27 1.57 12.95
CA CYS A 94 9.54 1.48 12.22
C CYS A 94 10.09 2.83 11.71
N GLY A 95 9.42 3.96 12.00
CA GLY A 95 9.89 5.30 11.57
C GLY A 95 9.86 5.52 10.04
N VAL A 96 8.81 5.03 9.38
CA VAL A 96 8.62 5.18 7.91
C VAL A 96 7.20 5.60 7.51
N LEU A 97 6.35 6.05 8.44
CA LEU A 97 5.00 6.51 8.10
C LEU A 97 5.03 7.77 7.21
N GLU A 98 6.02 8.63 7.44
CA GLU A 98 6.34 9.83 6.65
C GLU A 98 6.72 9.53 5.19
N ASN A 99 7.05 8.27 4.85
CA ASN A 99 7.28 7.87 3.46
C ASN A 99 5.98 7.75 2.66
N LEU A 100 4.80 7.90 3.26
CA LEU A 100 3.53 7.90 2.54
C LEU A 100 3.14 9.30 2.05
N LEU A 101 3.18 9.51 0.74
CA LEU A 101 2.68 10.70 0.07
C LEU A 101 1.17 10.61 -0.09
N VAL A 102 0.44 11.43 0.68
CA VAL A 102 -1.02 11.62 0.53
C VAL A 102 -1.31 12.23 -0.83
N LYS A 103 -2.28 11.65 -1.56
CA LYS A 103 -2.77 12.15 -2.85
C LYS A 103 -4.08 12.90 -2.67
N GLU A 104 -4.48 13.63 -3.70
CA GLU A 104 -5.80 14.27 -3.75
C GLU A 104 -6.89 13.21 -3.52
N HIS A 105 -7.98 13.60 -2.84
CA HIS A 105 -9.05 12.68 -2.46
C HIS A 105 -10.01 12.44 -3.64
N THR A 106 -9.46 11.94 -4.73
CA THR A 106 -10.14 11.63 -5.99
C THR A 106 -9.74 10.24 -6.47
N HIS A 107 -10.62 9.56 -7.18
CA HIS A 107 -10.29 8.38 -7.98
C HIS A 107 -10.45 8.74 -9.46
N THR A 108 -9.34 8.71 -10.20
CA THR A 108 -9.23 9.33 -11.53
C THR A 108 -9.28 8.28 -12.64
N PHE A 109 -10.26 8.41 -13.53
CA PHE A 109 -10.45 7.57 -14.71
C PHE A 109 -9.88 8.28 -15.94
N CYS A 110 -8.92 7.65 -16.62
CA CYS A 110 -8.38 8.10 -17.88
C CYS A 110 -9.05 7.31 -19.01
N ASN A 111 -9.89 7.99 -19.78
CA ASN A 111 -10.49 7.46 -20.99
C ASN A 111 -9.58 7.81 -22.20
N ASN A 112 -9.99 7.44 -23.41
CA ASN A 112 -9.20 7.71 -24.62
C ASN A 112 -8.97 9.21 -24.87
N ASP A 113 -7.89 9.53 -25.59
CA ASP A 113 -7.60 10.87 -26.14
C ASP A 113 -7.52 12.01 -25.09
N GLY A 114 -7.18 11.70 -23.84
CA GLY A 114 -7.00 12.68 -22.76
C GLY A 114 -8.28 13.04 -21.99
N ASP A 115 -9.41 12.35 -22.23
CA ASP A 115 -10.63 12.52 -21.43
C ASP A 115 -10.44 11.96 -20.01
N VAL A 116 -10.10 12.84 -19.07
CA VAL A 116 -9.91 12.52 -17.66
C VAL A 116 -11.16 12.87 -16.85
N ARG A 117 -11.64 11.91 -16.06
CA ARG A 117 -12.85 12.01 -15.23
C ARG A 117 -12.56 11.51 -13.82
N GLU A 118 -13.41 11.84 -12.84
CA GLU A 118 -13.15 11.48 -11.45
C GLU A 118 -14.38 11.14 -10.61
N LEU A 119 -14.18 10.30 -9.58
CA LEU A 119 -14.99 10.31 -8.37
C LEU A 119 -14.31 11.25 -7.37
N ASP A 120 -14.87 12.43 -7.16
CA ASP A 120 -14.29 13.46 -6.30
C ASP A 120 -14.88 13.42 -4.89
N PHE A 121 -14.12 12.90 -3.93
CA PHE A 121 -14.50 12.78 -2.51
C PHE A 121 -14.12 14.01 -1.68
N ARG A 122 -13.68 15.11 -2.32
CA ARG A 122 -13.48 16.40 -1.65
C ARG A 122 -14.82 17.09 -1.49
N LEU A 123 -15.20 17.39 -0.25
CA LEU A 123 -16.41 18.13 0.09
C LEU A 123 -16.11 19.05 1.26
N PHE A 124 -16.35 20.36 1.08
CA PHE A 124 -16.06 21.39 2.08
C PHE A 124 -17.28 22.30 2.26
N LEU A 125 -17.55 22.67 3.51
CA LEU A 125 -18.51 23.71 3.88
C LEU A 125 -17.74 24.82 4.60
N GLY A 126 -17.47 25.92 3.89
CA GLY A 126 -16.44 26.86 4.29
C GLY A 126 -15.08 26.15 4.38
N ASP A 127 -14.35 26.38 5.47
CA ASP A 127 -13.04 25.75 5.73
C ASP A 127 -13.14 24.33 6.33
N THR A 128 -14.35 23.78 6.54
CA THR A 128 -14.54 22.47 7.18
C THR A 128 -14.72 21.35 6.16
N LYS A 129 -13.85 20.32 6.19
CA LYS A 129 -14.00 19.08 5.40
C LYS A 129 -15.22 18.31 5.90
N VAL A 130 -16.19 18.06 5.02
CA VAL A 130 -17.32 17.16 5.30
C VAL A 130 -16.87 15.72 5.03
N GLY A 131 -17.16 14.84 5.98
CA GLY A 131 -16.65 13.47 5.98
C GLY A 131 -17.59 12.40 5.41
N ALA A 132 -17.28 11.16 5.77
CA ALA A 132 -18.12 10.00 5.50
C ALA A 132 -19.47 10.08 6.23
N PRO A 133 -20.59 9.66 5.61
CA PRO A 133 -20.73 9.13 4.25
C PRO A 133 -20.92 10.21 3.16
N PHE A 134 -21.18 11.47 3.55
CA PHE A 134 -21.67 12.53 2.65
C PHE A 134 -20.75 12.86 1.48
N HIS A 135 -19.44 12.90 1.71
CA HIS A 135 -18.46 13.13 0.64
C HIS A 135 -18.46 12.02 -0.44
N GLY A 136 -18.74 10.77 -0.06
CA GLY A 136 -18.85 9.64 -0.98
C GLY A 136 -20.17 9.68 -1.76
N LEU A 137 -21.28 10.01 -1.10
CA LEU A 137 -22.55 10.29 -1.77
C LEU A 137 -22.36 11.38 -2.84
N LYS A 138 -21.73 12.52 -2.47
CA LYS A 138 -21.38 13.58 -3.43
C LYS A 138 -20.54 13.03 -4.59
N ALA A 139 -19.47 12.26 -4.33
CA ALA A 139 -18.62 11.72 -5.38
C ALA A 139 -19.41 10.89 -6.43
N PHE A 140 -20.24 9.94 -5.97
CA PHE A 140 -21.05 9.10 -6.86
C PHE A 140 -22.19 9.87 -7.57
N PHE A 141 -22.80 10.88 -6.94
CA PHE A 141 -23.80 11.72 -7.61
C PHE A 141 -23.17 12.68 -8.64
N THR A 142 -21.99 13.25 -8.36
CA THR A 142 -21.39 14.28 -9.22
C THR A 142 -20.49 13.75 -10.34
N THR A 143 -19.92 12.55 -10.22
CA THR A 143 -18.90 12.03 -11.18
C THR A 143 -19.29 12.18 -12.66
N PRO A 144 -18.42 12.71 -13.54
CA PRO A 144 -18.69 12.74 -14.98
C PRO A 144 -18.46 11.39 -15.67
N GLN A 145 -17.99 10.34 -14.97
CA GLN A 145 -17.70 9.03 -15.56
C GLN A 145 -18.96 8.25 -15.96
N LEU A 146 -20.12 8.55 -15.35
CA LEU A 146 -21.39 7.87 -15.58
C LEU A 146 -22.47 8.81 -16.14
N SER A 147 -23.37 8.27 -16.97
CA SER A 147 -24.55 9.01 -17.44
C SER A 147 -25.54 9.29 -16.31
N ALA A 148 -26.50 10.19 -16.51
CA ALA A 148 -27.53 10.47 -15.50
C ALA A 148 -28.38 9.23 -15.16
N ALA A 149 -28.67 8.36 -16.13
CA ALA A 149 -29.39 7.11 -15.90
C ALA A 149 -28.54 6.09 -15.11
N ASP A 150 -27.26 5.96 -15.46
CA ASP A 150 -26.31 5.08 -14.77
C ASP A 150 -26.10 5.50 -13.31
N LYS A 151 -26.04 6.80 -13.03
CA LYS A 151 -25.98 7.34 -11.66
C LYS A 151 -27.22 6.96 -10.83
N ALA A 152 -28.41 7.05 -11.42
CA ALA A 152 -29.65 6.68 -10.73
C ALA A 152 -29.70 5.17 -10.43
N ALA A 153 -29.32 4.33 -11.38
CA ALA A 153 -29.16 2.88 -11.20
C ALA A 153 -28.12 2.54 -10.11
N ASN A 154 -26.96 3.20 -10.15
CA ASN A 154 -25.90 3.04 -9.16
C ASN A 154 -26.33 3.46 -7.75
N ALA A 155 -27.06 4.58 -7.63
CA ALA A 155 -27.60 5.05 -6.36
C ALA A 155 -28.66 4.09 -5.78
N LEU A 156 -29.49 3.48 -6.61
CA LEU A 156 -30.47 2.48 -6.20
C LEU A 156 -29.78 1.21 -5.64
N ALA A 157 -28.78 0.69 -6.35
CA ALA A 157 -28.05 -0.50 -5.93
C ALA A 157 -27.22 -0.27 -4.66
N LEU A 158 -26.52 0.86 -4.54
CA LEU A 158 -25.79 1.20 -3.32
C LEU A 158 -26.72 1.55 -2.14
N GLY A 159 -27.85 2.22 -2.40
CA GLY A 159 -28.85 2.60 -1.40
C GLY A 159 -29.65 1.42 -0.83
N THR A 160 -29.57 0.25 -1.45
CA THR A 160 -30.16 -1.01 -0.96
C THR A 160 -29.11 -1.98 -0.39
N SER A 161 -27.84 -1.58 -0.37
CA SER A 161 -26.73 -2.42 0.08
C SER A 161 -26.60 -2.53 1.62
N PRO A 162 -25.97 -3.59 2.14
CA PRO A 162 -25.58 -3.70 3.55
C PRO A 162 -24.70 -2.56 4.09
N ILE A 163 -24.09 -1.75 3.21
CA ILE A 163 -23.31 -0.59 3.60
C ILE A 163 -24.21 0.45 4.29
N VAL A 164 -25.48 0.56 3.90
CA VAL A 164 -26.45 1.46 4.56
C VAL A 164 -26.68 1.03 6.00
N ARG A 165 -26.81 -0.27 6.28
CA ARG A 165 -26.85 -0.82 7.65
C ARG A 165 -25.57 -0.50 8.41
N SER A 166 -24.43 -0.62 7.74
CA SER A 166 -23.10 -0.39 8.33
C SER A 166 -22.89 1.04 8.86
N LEU A 167 -23.73 2.01 8.47
CA LEU A 167 -23.69 3.38 8.99
C LEU A 167 -24.19 3.50 10.44
N PHE A 168 -24.99 2.55 10.92
CA PHE A 168 -25.56 2.54 12.27
C PHE A 168 -25.35 1.22 13.04
N ASP A 169 -25.12 0.11 12.33
CA ASP A 169 -24.77 -1.21 12.86
C ASP A 169 -23.60 -1.80 12.03
N PRO A 170 -22.34 -1.39 12.30
CA PRO A 170 -21.17 -1.83 11.52
C PRO A 170 -20.93 -3.35 11.56
N GLU A 171 -21.22 -3.99 12.68
CA GLU A 171 -21.03 -5.44 12.86
C GLU A 171 -22.10 -6.26 12.13
N GLY A 172 -23.37 -5.82 12.20
CA GLY A 172 -24.46 -6.43 11.45
C GLY A 172 -24.32 -6.20 9.95
N GLY A 173 -23.91 -5.01 9.52
CA GLY A 173 -23.59 -4.74 8.11
C GLY A 173 -22.47 -5.64 7.58
N MET A 174 -21.40 -5.83 8.36
CA MET A 174 -20.32 -6.76 7.99
C MET A 174 -20.77 -8.23 8.01
N ARG A 175 -21.67 -8.63 8.91
CA ARG A 175 -22.29 -9.97 8.90
C ARG A 175 -23.08 -10.21 7.62
N ASP A 176 -23.87 -9.24 7.19
CA ASP A 176 -24.64 -9.30 5.95
C ASP A 176 -23.71 -9.33 4.72
N ILE A 177 -22.61 -8.58 4.73
CA ILE A 177 -21.58 -8.60 3.67
C ILE A 177 -20.88 -9.95 3.58
N ARG A 178 -20.50 -10.57 4.70
CA ARG A 178 -19.93 -11.93 4.73
C ARG A 178 -20.91 -12.98 4.19
N ALA A 179 -22.21 -12.79 4.34
CA ALA A 179 -23.23 -13.68 3.76
C ALA A 179 -23.34 -13.57 2.22
N LEU A 180 -22.80 -12.51 1.61
CA LEU A 180 -22.73 -12.31 0.16
C LEU A 180 -21.45 -12.90 -0.47
N ASP A 181 -20.71 -13.78 0.23
CA ASP A 181 -19.50 -14.38 -0.34
C ASP A 181 -19.81 -15.24 -1.58
N SER A 182 -20.99 -15.86 -1.67
CA SER A 182 -21.36 -16.83 -2.71
C SER A 182 -21.96 -16.23 -4.00
N ILE A 183 -22.01 -14.90 -4.13
CA ILE A 183 -22.53 -14.20 -5.31
C ILE A 183 -21.46 -13.26 -5.89
N SER A 184 -21.39 -13.10 -7.21
CA SER A 184 -20.48 -12.12 -7.82
C SER A 184 -20.92 -10.68 -7.51
N PHE A 185 -20.00 -9.73 -7.51
CA PHE A 185 -20.36 -8.33 -7.32
C PHE A 185 -21.31 -7.84 -8.42
N LYS A 186 -21.15 -8.32 -9.66
CA LYS A 186 -22.05 -8.04 -10.78
C LYS A 186 -23.47 -8.55 -10.55
N ASP A 187 -23.63 -9.82 -10.17
CA ASP A 187 -24.96 -10.40 -9.99
C ASP A 187 -25.68 -9.74 -8.81
N TRP A 188 -24.95 -9.44 -7.73
CA TRP A 188 -25.46 -8.63 -6.63
C TRP A 188 -25.86 -7.22 -7.10
N PHE A 189 -24.97 -6.48 -7.76
CA PHE A 189 -25.20 -5.08 -8.14
C PHE A 189 -26.35 -4.94 -9.15
N THR A 190 -26.42 -5.82 -10.15
CA THR A 190 -27.49 -5.82 -11.17
C THR A 190 -28.85 -6.27 -10.62
N SER A 191 -28.90 -7.25 -9.71
CA SER A 191 -30.15 -7.64 -9.04
C SER A 191 -30.74 -6.54 -8.15
N HIS A 192 -29.93 -5.56 -7.74
CA HIS A 192 -30.36 -4.36 -7.01
C HIS A 192 -30.60 -3.15 -7.94
N GLY A 193 -30.71 -3.37 -9.25
CA GLY A 193 -31.04 -2.35 -10.25
C GLY A 193 -29.85 -1.55 -10.80
N GLY A 194 -28.61 -1.95 -10.49
CA GLY A 194 -27.39 -1.34 -11.01
C GLY A 194 -27.16 -1.64 -12.50
N SER A 195 -26.54 -0.72 -13.24
CA SER A 195 -26.36 -0.85 -14.70
C SER A 195 -25.06 -1.51 -15.13
N GLU A 196 -25.11 -2.27 -16.23
CA GLU A 196 -23.93 -2.85 -16.91
C GLU A 196 -22.90 -1.80 -17.35
N GLN A 197 -23.34 -0.59 -17.70
CA GLN A 197 -22.41 0.50 -18.03
C GLN A 197 -21.71 1.05 -16.80
N SER A 198 -22.36 1.08 -15.63
CA SER A 198 -21.70 1.41 -14.36
C SER A 198 -20.65 0.37 -14.00
N ILE A 199 -20.95 -0.92 -14.24
CA ILE A 199 -19.96 -2.00 -14.10
C ILE A 199 -18.76 -1.72 -15.01
N LYS A 200 -18.98 -1.64 -16.33
CA LYS A 200 -17.90 -1.49 -17.31
C LYS A 200 -17.05 -0.22 -17.11
N ARG A 201 -17.67 0.94 -16.86
CA ARG A 201 -16.98 2.25 -16.83
C ARG A 201 -16.37 2.62 -15.49
N MET A 202 -16.81 1.99 -14.39
CA MET A 202 -16.44 2.39 -13.04
C MET A 202 -16.07 1.21 -12.15
N TRP A 203 -16.94 0.20 -12.01
CA TRP A 203 -16.70 -0.88 -11.05
C TRP A 203 -15.65 -1.90 -11.51
N ASP A 204 -15.59 -2.28 -12.78
CA ASP A 204 -14.57 -3.20 -13.31
C ASP A 204 -13.15 -2.64 -13.11
N PRO A 205 -12.82 -1.38 -13.49
CA PRO A 205 -11.52 -0.78 -13.17
C PRO A 205 -11.17 -0.79 -11.68
N ILE A 206 -12.16 -0.60 -10.79
CA ILE A 206 -11.94 -0.65 -9.33
C ILE A 206 -11.73 -2.09 -8.85
N ALA A 207 -12.54 -3.04 -9.30
CA ALA A 207 -12.42 -4.46 -8.95
C ALA A 207 -11.06 -5.03 -9.37
N TYR A 208 -10.62 -4.69 -10.59
CA TYR A 208 -9.30 -5.06 -11.07
C TYR A 208 -8.19 -4.47 -10.20
N ALA A 209 -8.29 -3.20 -9.78
CA ALA A 209 -7.29 -2.57 -8.92
C ALA A 209 -7.25 -3.16 -7.49
N LEU A 210 -8.36 -3.77 -7.02
CA LEU A 210 -8.46 -4.37 -5.68
C LEU A 210 -8.04 -5.84 -5.64
N GLY A 211 -8.47 -6.65 -6.63
CA GLY A 211 -8.29 -8.11 -6.61
C GLY A 211 -7.88 -8.74 -7.94
N PHE A 212 -7.51 -7.94 -8.95
CA PHE A 212 -7.14 -8.37 -10.31
C PHE A 212 -8.23 -9.14 -11.08
N LEU A 213 -9.47 -9.10 -10.60
CA LEU A 213 -10.67 -9.71 -11.17
C LEU A 213 -11.68 -8.61 -11.59
N ASP A 214 -12.54 -8.91 -12.55
CA ASP A 214 -13.67 -8.04 -12.89
C ASP A 214 -14.88 -8.30 -11.99
N CYS A 215 -15.95 -7.52 -12.16
CA CYS A 215 -17.13 -7.63 -11.31
C CYS A 215 -17.91 -8.93 -11.49
N LYS A 216 -17.76 -9.66 -12.61
CA LYS A 216 -18.40 -10.98 -12.79
C LYS A 216 -17.63 -12.10 -12.06
N ASP A 217 -16.31 -11.97 -11.94
CA ASP A 217 -15.46 -13.02 -11.35
C ASP A 217 -15.14 -12.76 -9.86
N ILE A 218 -15.21 -11.51 -9.37
CA ILE A 218 -15.00 -11.18 -7.94
C ILE A 218 -16.27 -11.37 -7.10
N SER A 219 -16.10 -11.86 -5.87
CA SER A 219 -17.20 -11.97 -4.90
C SER A 219 -17.71 -10.60 -4.43
N ALA A 220 -19.04 -10.48 -4.26
CA ALA A 220 -19.69 -9.28 -3.74
C ALA A 220 -19.20 -8.92 -2.33
N ARG A 221 -18.88 -9.92 -1.48
CA ARG A 221 -18.27 -9.71 -0.16
C ARG A 221 -17.05 -8.80 -0.24
N CYS A 222 -16.12 -9.11 -1.13
CA CYS A 222 -14.80 -8.46 -1.20
C CYS A 222 -14.93 -6.98 -1.53
N MET A 223 -15.71 -6.67 -2.57
CA MET A 223 -16.01 -5.30 -2.97
C MET A 223 -16.75 -4.54 -1.85
N LEU A 224 -17.84 -5.11 -1.32
CA LEU A 224 -18.67 -4.44 -0.30
C LEU A 224 -17.92 -4.19 1.01
N THR A 225 -16.99 -5.06 1.42
CA THR A 225 -16.14 -4.82 2.59
C THR A 225 -15.31 -3.54 2.47
N ILE A 226 -14.69 -3.31 1.31
CA ILE A 226 -13.91 -2.10 1.06
C ILE A 226 -14.81 -0.85 1.06
N PHE A 227 -15.98 -0.92 0.43
CA PHE A 227 -16.92 0.20 0.42
C PHE A 227 -17.58 0.46 1.78
N GLN A 228 -17.74 -0.54 2.66
CA GLN A 228 -18.12 -0.31 4.06
C GLN A 228 -17.08 0.56 4.76
N PHE A 229 -15.78 0.31 4.59
CA PHE A 229 -14.75 1.16 5.19
C PHE A 229 -14.80 2.60 4.63
N PHE A 230 -15.03 2.76 3.32
CA PHE A 230 -15.12 4.09 2.70
C PHE A 230 -16.37 4.86 3.16
N ALA A 231 -17.50 4.18 3.37
CA ALA A 231 -18.74 4.80 3.83
C ALA A 231 -18.76 5.13 5.33
N THR A 232 -17.92 4.48 6.14
CA THR A 232 -17.88 4.65 7.60
C THR A 232 -16.72 5.50 8.12
N LYS A 233 -15.69 5.77 7.31
CA LYS A 233 -14.48 6.51 7.74
C LYS A 233 -14.00 7.50 6.68
N THR A 234 -14.02 8.79 7.02
CA THR A 234 -13.73 9.93 6.12
C THR A 234 -12.46 9.78 5.29
N ASP A 235 -11.37 9.29 5.85
CA ASP A 235 -10.09 9.21 5.13
C ASP A 235 -9.77 7.81 4.57
N ALA A 236 -10.69 6.83 4.69
CA ALA A 236 -10.43 5.45 4.30
C ALA A 236 -10.15 5.29 2.79
N SER A 237 -10.85 6.02 1.94
CA SER A 237 -10.60 6.06 0.49
C SER A 237 -9.50 7.04 0.07
N VAL A 238 -8.84 7.74 1.00
CA VAL A 238 -7.69 8.61 0.65
C VAL A 238 -6.53 7.72 0.24
N LEU A 239 -6.08 7.89 -1.00
CA LEU A 239 -4.93 7.18 -1.56
C LEU A 239 -3.63 7.79 -1.05
N ARG A 240 -2.66 6.92 -0.75
CA ARG A 240 -1.26 7.27 -0.51
C ARG A 240 -0.37 6.40 -1.39
N MET A 241 0.72 7.00 -1.85
CA MET A 241 1.80 6.29 -2.55
C MET A 241 3.05 6.33 -1.69
N LEU A 242 3.86 5.28 -1.71
CA LEU A 242 5.18 5.32 -1.08
C LEU A 242 6.05 6.32 -1.86
N ASN A 243 6.84 7.15 -1.16
CA ASN A 243 7.60 8.23 -1.76
C ASN A 243 8.72 7.77 -2.70
N GLY A 244 9.07 6.49 -2.68
CA GLY A 244 9.98 5.82 -3.60
C GLY A 244 9.77 4.31 -3.55
N SER A 245 10.80 3.57 -3.88
CA SER A 245 10.77 2.13 -4.06
C SER A 245 10.53 1.35 -2.74
N PRO A 246 9.68 0.31 -2.74
CA PRO A 246 9.40 -0.51 -1.55
C PRO A 246 10.63 -1.07 -0.84
N ALA A 247 11.65 -1.51 -1.59
CA ALA A 247 12.90 -2.02 -1.03
C ALA A 247 13.56 -1.00 -0.07
N GLU A 248 13.81 0.22 -0.53
CA GLU A 248 14.53 1.24 0.26
C GLU A 248 13.63 2.00 1.24
N ARG A 249 12.37 2.26 0.88
CA ARG A 249 11.49 3.22 1.59
C ARG A 249 10.51 2.56 2.56
N LEU A 250 10.38 1.23 2.54
CA LEU A 250 9.49 0.47 3.42
C LEU A 250 10.20 -0.76 4.02
N LEU A 251 10.70 -1.65 3.17
CA LEU A 251 11.14 -2.98 3.58
C LEU A 251 12.45 -2.92 4.37
N LYS A 252 13.47 -2.24 3.84
CA LYS A 252 14.78 -2.11 4.51
C LYS A 252 14.68 -1.50 5.93
N PRO A 253 13.98 -0.38 6.18
CA PRO A 253 13.79 0.11 7.55
C PRO A 253 13.01 -0.84 8.47
N ILE A 254 12.08 -1.65 7.94
CA ILE A 254 11.41 -2.70 8.73
C ILE A 254 12.41 -3.80 9.12
N LEU A 255 13.34 -4.18 8.23
CA LEU A 255 14.40 -5.15 8.55
C LEU A 255 15.39 -4.58 9.57
N GLU A 256 15.87 -3.36 9.37
CA GLU A 256 16.75 -2.63 10.30
C GLU A 256 16.10 -2.53 11.69
N TYR A 257 14.79 -2.28 11.77
CA TYR A 257 14.03 -2.32 13.02
C TYR A 257 14.00 -3.71 13.67
N ILE A 258 13.75 -4.77 12.89
CA ILE A 258 13.74 -6.16 13.38
C ILE A 258 15.12 -6.56 13.92
N GLU A 259 16.19 -6.23 13.19
CA GLU A 259 17.58 -6.52 13.59
C GLU A 259 17.99 -5.72 14.83
N ALA A 260 17.59 -4.45 14.93
CA ALA A 260 17.76 -3.63 16.14
C ALA A 260 16.96 -4.15 17.36
N LYS A 261 16.03 -5.09 17.17
CA LYS A 261 15.32 -5.83 18.24
C LYS A 261 15.87 -7.23 18.47
N GLY A 262 16.99 -7.60 17.85
CA GLY A 262 17.65 -8.91 18.00
C GLY A 262 17.06 -10.01 17.12
N GLY A 263 16.18 -9.67 16.18
CA GLY A 263 15.80 -10.57 15.10
C GLY A 263 16.97 -10.80 14.12
N ARG A 264 16.97 -11.93 13.42
CA ARG A 264 17.99 -12.28 12.42
C ARG A 264 17.34 -12.59 11.08
N VAL A 265 17.84 -11.99 10.00
CA VAL A 265 17.30 -12.15 8.65
C VAL A 265 18.29 -12.94 7.79
N HIS A 266 17.80 -14.03 7.20
CA HIS A 266 18.59 -15.00 6.45
C HIS A 266 18.11 -15.05 4.99
N LEU A 267 18.73 -14.21 4.14
CA LEU A 267 18.42 -14.16 2.71
C LEU A 267 19.09 -15.32 1.95
N ARG A 268 18.47 -15.77 0.86
CA ARG A 268 18.87 -16.97 0.08
C ARG A 268 18.86 -18.28 0.90
N GLN A 269 18.15 -18.31 2.03
CA GLN A 269 18.09 -19.43 2.97
C GLN A 269 16.67 -20.02 3.06
N GLY A 270 15.95 -20.09 1.93
CA GLY A 270 14.56 -20.54 1.91
C GLY A 270 14.36 -21.96 2.45
N CYS A 271 13.22 -22.18 3.12
CA CYS A 271 12.85 -23.49 3.65
C CYS A 271 12.53 -24.50 2.53
N LYS A 272 13.02 -25.73 2.71
CA LYS A 272 12.90 -26.87 1.77
C LYS A 272 11.94 -27.93 2.28
N GLU A 273 11.94 -28.18 3.59
CA GLU A 273 11.20 -29.28 4.23
C GLU A 273 10.84 -28.91 5.67
N VAL A 274 9.60 -29.22 6.07
CA VAL A 274 9.16 -29.19 7.48
C VAL A 274 9.38 -30.59 8.06
N LEU A 275 10.26 -30.71 9.05
CA LEU A 275 10.48 -31.95 9.78
C LEU A 275 9.52 -32.01 10.96
N TYR A 276 8.83 -33.13 11.11
CA TYR A 276 7.84 -33.34 12.16
C TYR A 276 7.78 -34.80 12.60
N GLU A 277 7.26 -35.02 13.79
CA GLU A 277 6.95 -36.33 14.34
C GLU A 277 5.45 -36.37 14.69
N ASP A 278 4.78 -37.47 14.41
CA ASP A 278 3.38 -37.67 14.80
C ASP A 278 3.31 -38.08 16.28
N GLY A 279 2.52 -37.35 17.07
CA GLY A 279 2.27 -37.66 18.48
C GLY A 279 1.42 -38.92 18.67
N PRO A 280 1.30 -39.44 19.92
CA PRO A 280 0.49 -40.63 20.23
C PRO A 280 -1.01 -40.50 19.89
N ASP A 281 -1.49 -39.26 19.79
CA ASP A 281 -2.85 -38.87 19.39
C ASP A 281 -3.01 -38.67 17.87
N GLY A 282 -1.94 -38.84 17.09
CA GLY A 282 -1.91 -38.55 15.66
C GLY A 282 -1.86 -37.06 15.33
N VAL A 283 -1.53 -36.18 16.29
CA VAL A 283 -1.27 -34.76 16.03
C VAL A 283 0.22 -34.56 15.78
N PRO A 284 0.64 -34.00 14.63
CA PRO A 284 2.06 -33.75 14.38
C PRO A 284 2.61 -32.63 15.27
N ARG A 285 3.90 -32.71 15.58
CA ARG A 285 4.68 -31.60 16.15
C ARG A 285 5.93 -31.37 15.32
N VAL A 286 6.21 -30.11 14.95
CA VAL A 286 7.38 -29.75 14.15
C VAL A 286 8.64 -29.85 15.01
N THR A 287 9.64 -30.58 14.54
CA THR A 287 10.93 -30.81 15.19
C THR A 287 12.07 -30.01 14.57
N GLY A 288 11.88 -29.49 13.35
CA GLY A 288 12.80 -28.56 12.70
C GLY A 288 12.37 -28.15 11.29
N LEU A 289 13.12 -27.22 10.70
CA LEU A 289 13.06 -26.87 9.29
C LEU A 289 14.39 -27.20 8.63
N ARG A 290 14.35 -27.80 7.44
CA ARG A 290 15.51 -27.88 6.56
C ARG A 290 15.53 -26.62 5.70
N VAL A 291 16.52 -25.74 5.89
CA VAL A 291 16.59 -24.45 5.19
C VAL A 291 17.91 -24.31 4.44
N GLY A 292 17.90 -23.58 3.32
CA GLY A 292 19.13 -23.23 2.60
C GLY A 292 19.15 -23.60 1.12
N PRO A 293 20.24 -23.29 0.41
CA PRO A 293 20.43 -23.69 -0.97
C PRO A 293 20.66 -25.21 -1.07
N GLU A 294 20.31 -25.77 -2.23
CA GLU A 294 20.33 -27.20 -2.49
C GLU A 294 21.73 -27.80 -2.30
N GLY A 295 21.83 -28.90 -1.54
CA GLY A 295 23.10 -29.56 -1.19
C GLY A 295 23.95 -28.83 -0.15
N ARG A 296 23.43 -27.77 0.48
CA ARG A 296 24.04 -27.04 1.61
C ARG A 296 23.01 -26.65 2.66
N GLU A 297 21.97 -27.46 2.80
CA GLU A 297 20.89 -27.22 3.74
C GLU A 297 21.35 -27.40 5.20
N GLN A 298 20.84 -26.55 6.08
CA GLN A 298 21.02 -26.64 7.52
C GLN A 298 19.71 -26.99 8.22
N LEU A 299 19.81 -27.69 9.35
CA LEU A 299 18.69 -27.94 10.25
C LEU A 299 18.53 -26.76 11.21
N VAL A 300 17.34 -26.17 11.24
CA VAL A 300 16.95 -25.11 12.16
C VAL A 300 15.87 -25.61 13.11
N GLN A 301 16.07 -25.43 14.41
CA GLN A 301 15.09 -25.80 15.44
C GLN A 301 14.57 -24.57 16.18
N ALA A 302 13.29 -24.60 16.52
CA ALA A 302 12.52 -23.57 17.18
C ALA A 302 11.45 -24.19 18.09
N ASP A 303 10.94 -23.38 19.03
CA ASP A 303 9.80 -23.76 19.85
C ASP A 303 8.50 -23.66 19.04
N ALA A 304 8.36 -22.60 18.23
CA ALA A 304 7.29 -22.38 17.26
C ALA A 304 7.81 -21.96 15.87
N TYR A 305 7.04 -22.32 14.83
CA TYR A 305 7.36 -22.12 13.42
C TYR A 305 6.19 -21.44 12.71
N VAL A 306 6.47 -20.41 11.91
CA VAL A 306 5.48 -19.66 11.13
C VAL A 306 5.81 -19.74 9.64
N ALA A 307 4.84 -20.15 8.82
CA ALA A 307 4.93 -20.05 7.37
C ALA A 307 4.22 -18.77 6.90
N ALA A 308 4.99 -17.71 6.59
CA ALA A 308 4.53 -16.46 5.97
C ALA A 308 4.79 -16.51 4.45
N LEU A 309 4.01 -17.35 3.78
CA LEU A 309 4.19 -17.72 2.38
C LEU A 309 2.96 -17.35 1.55
N ASP A 310 3.15 -17.15 0.25
CA ASP A 310 2.02 -17.14 -0.67
C ASP A 310 1.37 -18.54 -0.78
N VAL A 311 0.15 -18.63 -1.31
CA VAL A 311 -0.56 -19.90 -1.51
C VAL A 311 0.28 -20.95 -2.26
N PRO A 312 1.01 -20.63 -3.35
CA PRO A 312 1.94 -21.57 -3.99
C PRO A 312 3.09 -22.04 -3.08
N GLY A 313 3.68 -21.14 -2.29
CA GLY A 313 4.71 -21.45 -1.30
C GLY A 313 4.20 -22.37 -0.20
N ALA A 314 3.02 -22.06 0.37
CA ALA A 314 2.36 -22.89 1.37
C ALA A 314 2.10 -24.31 0.84
N LYS A 315 1.50 -24.47 -0.35
CA LYS A 315 1.28 -25.78 -0.99
C LYS A 315 2.56 -26.57 -1.26
N ARG A 316 3.70 -25.88 -1.45
CA ARG A 316 5.01 -26.48 -1.70
C ARG A 316 5.69 -26.94 -0.41
N LEU A 317 5.55 -26.17 0.67
CA LEU A 317 6.23 -26.42 1.94
C LEU A 317 5.45 -27.39 2.85
N LEU A 318 4.12 -27.32 2.86
CA LEU A 318 3.28 -28.11 3.76
C LEU A 318 3.37 -29.61 3.45
N PRO A 319 3.66 -30.48 4.46
CA PRO A 319 3.68 -31.92 4.27
C PRO A 319 2.35 -32.46 3.73
N GLN A 320 2.40 -33.30 2.69
CA GLN A 320 1.18 -33.87 2.08
C GLN A 320 0.33 -34.67 3.08
N ALA A 321 0.95 -35.32 4.06
CA ALA A 321 0.24 -36.05 5.11
C ALA A 321 -0.65 -35.15 6.00
N TRP A 322 -0.31 -33.87 6.16
CA TRP A 322 -1.09 -32.92 6.95
C TRP A 322 -2.42 -32.54 6.30
N ARG A 323 -2.62 -32.85 5.01
CA ARG A 323 -3.93 -32.72 4.33
C ARG A 323 -5.01 -33.63 4.93
N ARG A 324 -4.67 -34.54 5.85
CA ARG A 324 -5.66 -35.22 6.72
C ARG A 324 -6.44 -34.26 7.62
N PHE A 325 -5.92 -33.05 7.87
CA PHE A 325 -6.62 -32.00 8.60
C PHE A 325 -7.29 -31.02 7.62
N PRO A 326 -8.62 -30.76 7.73
CA PRO A 326 -9.34 -29.90 6.80
C PRO A 326 -8.73 -28.50 6.62
N GLN A 327 -8.21 -27.89 7.68
CA GLN A 327 -7.60 -26.56 7.61
C GLN A 327 -6.39 -26.49 6.66
N PHE A 328 -5.59 -27.56 6.56
CA PHE A 328 -4.50 -27.63 5.59
C PHE A 328 -5.00 -28.01 4.19
N ASP A 329 -5.95 -28.94 4.06
CA ASP A 329 -6.48 -29.32 2.74
C ASP A 329 -7.25 -28.18 2.05
N ASN A 330 -7.92 -27.32 2.82
CA ASN A 330 -8.58 -26.10 2.34
C ASN A 330 -7.63 -25.20 1.52
N ILE A 331 -6.34 -25.17 1.86
CA ILE A 331 -5.33 -24.39 1.13
C ILE A 331 -5.22 -24.87 -0.33
N TRP A 332 -5.44 -26.16 -0.61
CA TRP A 332 -5.43 -26.68 -1.98
C TRP A 332 -6.55 -26.14 -2.86
N GLN A 333 -7.66 -25.68 -2.26
CA GLN A 333 -8.77 -25.03 -2.97
C GLN A 333 -8.44 -23.59 -3.39
N LEU A 334 -7.56 -22.89 -2.66
CA LEU A 334 -7.12 -21.54 -2.99
C LEU A 334 -6.21 -21.55 -4.23
N VAL A 335 -6.47 -20.68 -5.21
CA VAL A 335 -5.62 -20.52 -6.41
C VAL A 335 -5.21 -19.05 -6.54
N GLY A 336 -4.03 -18.78 -7.10
CA GLY A 336 -3.57 -17.42 -7.34
C GLY A 336 -4.10 -16.85 -8.65
N VAL A 337 -4.26 -15.53 -8.71
CA VAL A 337 -4.57 -14.77 -9.93
C VAL A 337 -3.26 -14.35 -10.61
N PRO A 338 -3.10 -14.53 -11.94
CA PRO A 338 -1.93 -14.01 -12.64
C PRO A 338 -2.01 -12.48 -12.78
N VAL A 339 -0.86 -11.81 -12.64
CA VAL A 339 -0.70 -10.36 -12.88
C VAL A 339 0.59 -10.10 -13.68
N ILE A 340 0.57 -9.06 -14.51
CA ILE A 340 1.74 -8.56 -15.22
C ILE A 340 1.88 -7.07 -14.94
N THR A 341 3.06 -6.65 -14.51
CA THR A 341 3.40 -5.24 -14.24
C THR A 341 4.40 -4.79 -15.29
N VAL A 342 4.14 -3.66 -15.93
CA VAL A 342 5.01 -3.07 -16.96
C VAL A 342 5.41 -1.67 -16.53
N GLN A 343 6.70 -1.36 -16.62
CA GLN A 343 7.22 0.00 -16.46
C GLN A 343 7.68 0.50 -17.84
N LEU A 344 7.33 1.74 -18.20
CA LEU A 344 7.64 2.39 -19.47
C LEU A 344 8.20 3.80 -19.18
N ARG A 345 9.44 4.09 -19.61
CA ARG A 345 10.07 5.39 -19.40
C ARG A 345 10.06 6.22 -20.68
N TYR A 346 9.60 7.47 -20.59
CA TYR A 346 9.47 8.37 -21.73
C TYR A 346 10.48 9.51 -21.65
N ASN A 347 11.03 9.95 -22.79
CA ASN A 347 11.90 11.13 -22.87
C ASN A 347 11.16 12.49 -22.69
N GLY A 348 9.99 12.49 -22.06
CA GLY A 348 9.14 13.64 -21.80
C GLY A 348 7.98 13.27 -20.89
N TRP A 349 7.12 14.24 -20.59
CA TRP A 349 5.99 14.07 -19.67
C TRP A 349 4.74 13.53 -20.37
N VAL A 350 4.16 12.48 -19.80
CA VAL A 350 2.86 11.92 -20.19
C VAL A 350 1.78 12.66 -19.40
N THR A 351 1.02 13.50 -20.10
CA THR A 351 -0.04 14.34 -19.54
C THR A 351 -1.36 14.18 -20.31
N GLU A 352 -2.45 14.62 -19.70
CA GLU A 352 -3.80 14.68 -20.26
C GLU A 352 -3.94 15.64 -21.47
N ALA A 353 -2.95 16.51 -21.72
CA ALA A 353 -3.06 17.55 -22.72
C ALA A 353 -3.07 17.03 -24.17
N ALA A 354 -4.13 17.38 -24.92
CA ALA A 354 -4.12 17.40 -26.38
C ALA A 354 -3.49 18.71 -26.90
N GLN A 355 -2.84 18.67 -28.07
CA GLN A 355 -2.16 19.84 -28.63
C GLN A 355 -3.13 20.95 -29.06
N GLU A 356 -3.29 21.98 -28.23
CA GLU A 356 -3.35 23.33 -28.80
C GLU A 356 -1.93 23.77 -29.17
N LYS A 357 -1.81 24.53 -30.27
CA LYS A 357 -0.52 25.00 -30.78
C LYS A 357 0.18 25.83 -29.70
N VAL A 358 1.27 25.29 -29.16
CA VAL A 358 2.28 26.09 -28.45
C VAL A 358 2.92 27.02 -29.48
N GLY A 359 2.28 28.16 -29.72
CA GLY A 359 2.90 29.29 -30.38
C GLY A 359 4.19 29.61 -29.63
N ARG A 360 5.29 29.71 -30.38
CA ARG A 360 6.67 29.89 -29.88
C ARG A 360 6.71 30.52 -28.48
N VAL A 361 7.07 29.72 -27.46
CA VAL A 361 7.43 30.28 -26.16
C VAL A 361 8.71 31.08 -26.37
N GLY A 362 8.54 32.38 -26.60
CA GLY A 362 9.63 33.33 -26.56
C GLY A 362 10.25 33.32 -25.17
N GLN A 363 11.55 33.62 -25.11
CA GLN A 363 12.23 33.88 -23.84
C GLN A 363 11.52 35.05 -23.13
N GLY A 364 10.70 34.76 -22.11
CA GLY A 364 9.91 35.81 -21.48
C GLY A 364 8.90 35.32 -20.43
N ARG A 365 9.21 35.61 -19.16
CA ARG A 365 8.35 35.56 -17.96
C ARG A 365 7.82 34.18 -17.52
N ALA A 366 8.48 33.67 -16.49
CA ALA A 366 7.96 32.64 -15.60
C ALA A 366 6.69 33.10 -14.86
N GLY A 367 5.90 32.12 -14.40
CA GLY A 367 4.97 32.27 -13.28
C GLY A 367 3.76 33.18 -13.50
N ARG A 368 2.65 32.62 -14.02
CA ARG A 368 1.33 33.15 -13.62
C ARG A 368 1.05 32.67 -12.20
N GLU A 369 1.07 33.58 -11.24
CA GLU A 369 0.60 33.32 -9.88
C GLU A 369 -0.85 32.82 -9.89
N LEU A 370 -1.06 31.64 -9.32
CA LEU A 370 -2.36 31.29 -8.74
C LEU A 370 -2.61 32.24 -7.57
N LYS A 371 -3.42 33.29 -7.80
CA LYS A 371 -3.90 34.17 -6.74
C LYS A 371 -4.69 33.36 -5.71
N ARG A 372 -4.03 32.97 -4.62
CA ARG A 372 -4.66 32.37 -3.44
C ARG A 372 -5.67 33.36 -2.85
N ARG A 373 -6.95 33.16 -3.14
CA ARG A 373 -8.06 33.71 -2.35
C ARG A 373 -8.39 32.73 -1.23
N GLY A 374 -7.83 32.98 -0.05
CA GLY A 374 -8.03 32.20 1.16
C GLY A 374 -7.03 32.70 2.20
N GLY A 375 -7.51 33.15 3.37
CA GLY A 375 -6.71 33.91 4.32
C GLY A 375 -5.54 33.11 4.89
N ARG A 376 -4.33 33.40 4.41
CA ARG A 376 -3.08 32.99 5.06
C ARG A 376 -2.22 34.24 5.13
N LEU A 377 -1.97 34.72 6.35
CA LEU A 377 -0.98 35.77 6.57
C LEU A 377 0.39 35.19 6.18
N ASP A 378 1.05 35.83 5.22
CA ASP A 378 2.50 35.68 5.10
C ASP A 378 3.11 36.32 6.35
N TRP A 379 3.74 35.48 7.16
CA TRP A 379 4.54 35.89 8.30
C TRP A 379 5.98 35.56 7.96
N ASP A 380 6.84 36.56 7.94
CA ASP A 380 8.27 36.32 7.87
C ASP A 380 8.71 35.74 9.22
N GLN A 381 9.37 34.59 9.14
CA GLN A 381 9.86 33.85 10.29
C GLN A 381 11.32 33.48 10.04
N GLU A 382 12.20 33.99 10.88
CA GLU A 382 13.65 33.77 10.78
C GLU A 382 14.16 33.13 12.08
N VAL A 383 14.90 32.02 11.93
CA VAL A 383 15.64 31.39 13.02
C VAL A 383 16.96 32.13 13.20
N LEU A 384 17.12 32.82 14.32
CA LEU A 384 18.40 33.36 14.76
C LEU A 384 19.15 32.27 15.51
N TYR A 385 20.40 32.03 15.13
CA TYR A 385 21.24 30.99 15.72
C TYR A 385 22.71 31.41 15.73
N GLU A 386 23.45 30.82 16.66
CA GLU A 386 24.91 30.94 16.76
C GLU A 386 25.52 29.54 16.76
N ASP A 387 26.64 29.36 16.07
CA ASP A 387 27.39 28.11 16.11
C ASP A 387 28.13 27.99 17.45
N GLY A 388 27.83 26.94 18.22
CA GLY A 388 28.50 26.67 19.49
C GLY A 388 29.99 26.31 19.33
N PRO A 389 30.77 26.26 20.43
CA PRO A 389 32.17 25.84 20.41
C PRO A 389 32.39 24.40 19.92
N ASP A 390 31.33 23.59 19.97
CA ASP A 390 31.20 22.22 19.46
C ASP A 390 30.81 22.16 17.97
N GLY A 391 30.62 23.31 17.31
CA GLY A 391 30.12 23.43 15.95
C GLY A 391 28.62 23.16 15.80
N VAL A 392 27.89 22.93 16.90
CA VAL A 392 26.45 22.66 16.89
C VAL A 392 25.69 23.99 17.00
N PRO A 393 24.76 24.30 16.08
CA PRO A 393 24.02 25.55 16.12
C PRO A 393 23.06 25.56 17.32
N ARG A 394 23.02 26.69 18.02
CA ARG A 394 22.10 26.96 19.12
C ARG A 394 21.16 28.09 18.70
N VAL A 395 19.85 27.87 18.78
CA VAL A 395 18.86 28.91 18.47
C VAL A 395 18.91 29.97 19.57
N THR A 396 19.11 31.22 19.19
CA THR A 396 19.20 32.39 20.09
C THR A 396 17.97 33.29 20.01
N GLY A 397 17.10 33.07 19.01
CA GLY A 397 15.88 33.82 18.78
C GLY A 397 15.02 33.24 17.66
N LEU A 398 13.71 33.48 17.73
CA LEU A 398 12.85 33.48 16.56
C LEU A 398 12.40 34.91 16.30
N ARG A 399 12.67 35.44 15.10
CA ARG A 399 12.07 36.70 14.63
C ARG A 399 10.76 36.34 13.93
N VAL A 400 9.64 36.90 14.40
CA VAL A 400 8.29 36.57 13.93
C VAL A 400 7.47 37.85 13.75
N GLY A 401 6.96 38.08 12.55
CA GLY A 401 6.04 39.18 12.25
C GLY A 401 5.97 39.49 10.76
N PRO A 402 5.18 40.49 10.35
CA PRO A 402 5.27 41.02 8.99
C PRO A 402 6.49 41.94 8.89
N GLU A 403 7.10 42.01 7.70
CA GLU A 403 8.27 42.83 7.38
C GLU A 403 8.16 44.26 7.97
N GLY A 404 9.15 44.68 8.76
CA GLY A 404 9.21 45.96 9.45
C GLY A 404 8.37 46.09 10.74
N ARG A 405 7.76 45.01 11.23
CA ARG A 405 7.11 44.92 12.57
C ARG A 405 7.39 43.61 13.28
N GLU A 406 8.55 43.03 13.05
CA GLU A 406 8.95 41.73 13.57
C GLU A 406 9.20 41.79 15.08
N GLN A 407 8.71 40.79 15.81
CA GLN A 407 8.99 40.60 17.23
C GLN A 407 10.08 39.55 17.41
N LEU A 408 11.04 39.82 18.29
CA LEU A 408 12.03 38.83 18.70
C LEU A 408 11.49 38.01 19.88
N VAL A 409 11.35 36.70 19.67
CA VAL A 409 10.93 35.73 20.68
C VAL A 409 12.17 34.99 21.21
N GLN A 410 12.53 35.26 22.46
CA GLN A 410 13.59 34.56 23.19
C GLN A 410 12.99 33.51 24.13
N ALA A 411 13.56 32.30 24.13
CA ALA A 411 13.12 31.18 24.97
C ALA A 411 14.29 30.20 25.21
N ASP A 412 14.25 29.45 26.30
CA ASP A 412 15.28 28.44 26.63
C ASP A 412 15.25 27.22 25.69
N ALA A 413 14.13 26.98 25.02
CA ALA A 413 13.95 25.92 24.03
C ALA A 413 12.91 26.32 22.97
N TYR A 414 13.12 25.83 21.75
CA TYR A 414 12.24 26.08 20.60
C TYR A 414 11.76 24.76 20.01
N VAL A 415 10.45 24.64 19.77
CA VAL A 415 9.83 23.46 19.16
C VAL A 415 9.01 23.92 17.95
N ALA A 416 9.33 23.38 16.77
CA ALA A 416 8.66 23.72 15.52
C ALA A 416 7.81 22.53 15.02
N ALA A 417 6.50 22.72 14.97
CA ALA A 417 5.56 21.76 14.36
C ALA A 417 5.22 22.21 12.94
N LEU A 418 6.01 21.76 11.96
CA LEU A 418 5.94 22.22 10.57
C LEU A 418 5.76 21.06 9.58
N ASP A 419 5.11 21.35 8.45
CA ASP A 419 5.19 20.51 7.26
C ASP A 419 6.59 20.62 6.62
N VAL A 420 7.00 19.64 5.81
CA VAL A 420 8.31 19.67 5.13
C VAL A 420 8.54 20.97 4.34
N PRO A 421 7.55 21.52 3.60
CA PRO A 421 7.70 22.84 2.97
C PRO A 421 7.92 23.99 3.96
N GLY A 422 7.27 23.99 5.13
CA GLY A 422 7.47 24.97 6.19
C GLY A 422 8.84 24.84 6.84
N ALA A 423 9.29 23.62 7.12
CA ALA A 423 10.63 23.36 7.63
C ALA A 423 11.72 23.83 6.64
N LYS A 424 11.57 23.57 5.34
CA LYS A 424 12.48 24.08 4.29
C LYS A 424 12.51 25.62 4.16
N ARG A 425 11.44 26.32 4.58
CA ARG A 425 11.38 27.80 4.60
C ARG A 425 12.02 28.38 5.86
N LEU A 426 11.73 27.78 7.03
CA LEU A 426 12.17 28.31 8.32
C LEU A 426 13.63 27.94 8.66
N LEU A 427 14.05 26.72 8.37
CA LEU A 427 15.34 26.22 8.83
C LEU A 427 16.51 26.78 8.00
N PRO A 428 17.60 27.24 8.63
CA PRO A 428 18.77 27.76 7.92
C PRO A 428 19.41 26.72 6.98
N GLN A 429 19.69 27.08 5.72
CA GLN A 429 20.30 26.14 4.76
C GLN A 429 21.67 25.61 5.22
N ALA A 430 22.41 26.37 6.02
CA ALA A 430 23.69 25.93 6.59
C ALA A 430 23.56 24.67 7.48
N TRP A 431 22.38 24.43 8.06
CA TRP A 431 22.14 23.28 8.92
C TRP A 431 22.04 21.95 8.14
N ARG A 432 21.97 22.00 6.80
CA ARG A 432 22.12 20.81 5.94
C ARG A 432 23.45 20.08 6.10
N ARG A 433 24.44 20.66 6.80
CA ARG A 433 25.65 19.94 7.21
C ARG A 433 25.41 18.83 8.25
N PHE A 434 24.23 18.79 8.87
CA PHE A 434 23.82 17.75 9.83
C PHE A 434 22.80 16.78 9.20
N PRO A 435 22.99 15.45 9.31
CA PRO A 435 22.14 14.46 8.66
C PRO A 435 20.64 14.59 8.98
N GLN A 436 20.28 14.82 10.25
CA GLN A 436 18.90 14.96 10.69
C GLN A 436 18.19 16.16 10.06
N PHE A 437 18.95 17.20 9.69
CA PHE A 437 18.42 18.34 8.97
C PHE A 437 18.41 18.09 7.46
N ASP A 438 19.51 17.63 6.83
CA ASP A 438 19.54 17.41 5.37
C ASP A 438 18.46 16.45 4.87
N ASN A 439 18.08 15.46 5.66
CA ASN A 439 16.92 14.60 5.42
C ASN A 439 15.66 15.40 5.03
N ILE A 440 15.39 16.54 5.69
CA ILE A 440 14.26 17.43 5.41
C ILE A 440 14.36 18.01 3.99
N TRP A 441 15.56 18.35 3.51
CA TRP A 441 15.77 18.82 2.14
C TRP A 441 15.69 17.68 1.12
N GLN A 442 16.14 16.47 1.47
CA GLN A 442 16.02 15.29 0.61
C GLN A 442 14.58 14.77 0.46
N LEU A 443 13.71 14.96 1.46
CA LEU A 443 12.31 14.48 1.46
C LEU A 443 11.41 15.02 0.33
N VAL A 444 11.83 16.05 -0.41
CA VAL A 444 11.08 16.59 -1.56
C VAL A 444 12.06 16.98 -2.67
N LYS A 445 12.07 16.21 -3.77
CA LYS A 445 12.69 16.60 -5.05
C LYS A 445 11.98 17.81 -5.64
N ASP A 446 12.72 18.65 -6.37
CA ASP A 446 12.14 19.85 -6.99
C ASP A 446 11.35 19.51 -8.25
N LEU A 447 10.06 19.16 -8.06
CA LEU A 447 9.14 18.80 -9.13
C LEU A 447 8.64 20.01 -9.95
N ARG A 448 9.24 21.21 -9.86
CA ARG A 448 8.81 22.41 -10.63
C ARG A 448 8.91 22.26 -12.15
N VAL A 449 9.60 21.23 -12.64
CA VAL A 449 9.72 20.88 -14.08
C VAL A 449 8.83 19.68 -14.45
N ALA A 450 8.14 19.07 -13.48
CA ALA A 450 7.32 17.89 -13.65
C ALA A 450 5.87 18.23 -14.01
N ALA A 451 5.25 17.43 -14.88
CA ALA A 451 3.88 17.65 -15.35
C ALA A 451 3.17 16.32 -15.59
N GLY A 452 1.86 16.27 -15.32
CA GLY A 452 1.03 15.07 -15.42
C GLY A 452 0.19 14.86 -14.16
N LEU A 453 -0.40 13.67 -14.04
CA LEU A 453 -1.35 13.34 -12.97
C LEU A 453 -0.64 12.71 -11.77
N ASP A 454 -0.56 13.44 -10.65
CA ASP A 454 -0.04 12.92 -9.37
C ASP A 454 -1.12 12.16 -8.57
N ASN A 455 -1.63 11.05 -9.13
CA ASN A 455 -2.53 10.15 -8.43
C ASN A 455 -2.49 8.73 -9.01
N LEU A 456 -3.18 7.79 -8.38
CA LEU A 456 -3.53 6.51 -9.00
C LEU A 456 -4.58 6.73 -10.10
N LEU A 457 -4.38 6.07 -11.24
CA LEU A 457 -5.19 6.21 -12.43
C LEU A 457 -5.84 4.89 -12.81
N TYR A 458 -7.09 4.96 -13.26
CA TYR A 458 -7.90 3.83 -13.69
C TYR A 458 -8.27 3.95 -15.17
N SER A 459 -8.52 2.84 -15.86
CA SER A 459 -9.14 2.88 -17.18
C SER A 459 -9.97 1.63 -17.51
N ALA A 460 -10.96 1.82 -18.38
CA ALA A 460 -11.81 0.77 -18.94
C ALA A 460 -11.58 0.57 -20.46
N ASP A 461 -10.65 1.32 -21.06
CA ASP A 461 -10.42 1.39 -22.51
C ASP A 461 -9.12 0.68 -22.96
N VAL A 462 -8.43 0.04 -22.02
CA VAL A 462 -7.10 -0.59 -22.15
C VAL A 462 -7.02 -1.89 -21.34
N PHE A 463 -6.02 -2.73 -21.60
CA PHE A 463 -5.79 -3.99 -20.88
C PHE A 463 -5.12 -3.81 -19.50
N PHE A 464 -4.72 -2.59 -19.17
CA PHE A 464 -4.17 -2.22 -17.88
C PHE A 464 -5.19 -1.37 -17.12
N SER A 465 -5.80 -1.96 -16.09
CA SER A 465 -6.91 -1.34 -15.38
C SER A 465 -6.48 -0.19 -14.47
N CYS A 466 -5.25 -0.28 -13.97
CA CYS A 466 -4.71 0.49 -12.85
C CYS A 466 -3.26 0.85 -13.14
N PHE A 467 -2.89 2.12 -13.00
CA PHE A 467 -1.57 2.63 -13.36
C PHE A 467 -1.23 3.97 -12.69
N ALA A 468 0.02 4.39 -12.75
CA ALA A 468 0.49 5.71 -12.30
C ALA A 468 1.79 6.13 -12.98
N ASP A 469 2.10 7.43 -13.00
CA ASP A 469 3.45 7.93 -13.30
C ASP A 469 4.30 7.94 -12.01
N LEU A 470 5.18 6.95 -11.84
CA LEU A 470 6.03 6.83 -10.67
C LEU A 470 7.00 8.03 -10.51
N ALA A 471 7.36 8.72 -11.59
CA ALA A 471 8.21 9.91 -11.51
C ALA A 471 7.50 11.09 -10.82
N LEU A 472 6.16 11.10 -10.80
CA LEU A 472 5.34 12.03 -10.04
C LEU A 472 4.93 11.44 -8.69
N VAL A 473 4.33 10.25 -8.70
CA VAL A 473 3.63 9.73 -7.52
C VAL A 473 4.57 9.19 -6.43
N SER A 474 5.78 8.78 -6.82
CA SER A 474 6.76 8.08 -5.98
C SER A 474 8.21 8.57 -6.31
N PRO A 475 8.50 9.87 -6.20
CA PRO A 475 9.60 10.49 -6.92
C PRO A 475 11.01 10.08 -6.45
N MET A 476 11.22 9.56 -5.23
CA MET A 476 12.55 9.43 -4.61
C MET A 476 13.55 8.60 -5.42
N GLU A 477 13.16 7.44 -5.95
CA GLU A 477 14.02 6.65 -6.85
C GLU A 477 13.57 6.69 -8.33
N TYR A 478 12.30 7.04 -8.59
CA TYR A 478 11.72 6.93 -9.94
C TYR A 478 11.84 8.21 -10.80
N PHE A 479 11.82 9.41 -10.17
CA PHE A 479 12.14 10.67 -10.85
C PHE A 479 13.63 10.73 -11.16
N LYS A 480 13.97 10.81 -12.45
CA LYS A 480 15.34 11.03 -12.94
C LYS A 480 15.34 12.32 -13.77
N GLU A 481 16.19 13.28 -13.40
CA GLU A 481 16.23 14.59 -14.06
C GLU A 481 16.50 14.43 -15.57
N GLY A 482 15.72 15.14 -16.38
CA GLY A 482 15.77 15.02 -17.86
C GLY A 482 15.16 13.75 -18.46
N GLN A 483 14.60 12.83 -17.66
CA GLN A 483 14.07 11.53 -18.15
C GLN A 483 12.54 11.36 -18.06
N GLY A 484 11.79 12.47 -17.96
CA GLY A 484 10.33 12.49 -18.09
C GLY A 484 9.57 11.51 -17.19
N SER A 485 8.44 11.01 -17.70
CA SER A 485 7.53 10.08 -17.02
C SER A 485 8.08 8.66 -16.92
N LEU A 486 7.73 7.98 -15.83
CA LEU A 486 7.87 6.53 -15.65
C LEU A 486 6.49 5.92 -15.41
N MET A 487 5.80 5.56 -16.48
CA MET A 487 4.48 4.94 -16.38
C MET A 487 4.61 3.51 -15.89
N GLN A 488 4.05 3.19 -14.73
CA GLN A 488 3.86 1.82 -14.26
C GLN A 488 2.40 1.41 -14.45
N VAL A 489 2.17 0.40 -15.27
CA VAL A 489 0.84 -0.11 -15.62
C VAL A 489 0.67 -1.57 -15.18
N VAL A 490 -0.51 -1.91 -14.66
CA VAL A 490 -0.84 -3.27 -14.19
C VAL A 490 -1.88 -3.90 -15.11
N ILE A 491 -1.49 -4.97 -15.81
CA ILE A 491 -2.33 -5.68 -16.79
C ILE A 491 -3.21 -6.69 -16.05
N THR A 492 -4.52 -6.52 -16.16
CA THR A 492 -5.55 -7.34 -15.49
C THR A 492 -6.81 -7.39 -16.37
N PRO A 493 -7.34 -8.57 -16.69
CA PRO A 493 -6.87 -9.89 -16.29
C PRO A 493 -5.61 -10.30 -17.09
N ALA A 494 -4.57 -10.78 -16.42
CA ALA A 494 -3.30 -11.06 -17.10
C ALA A 494 -3.25 -12.40 -17.86
N ALA A 495 -4.14 -13.35 -17.52
CA ALA A 495 -4.09 -14.71 -18.04
C ALA A 495 -3.95 -14.84 -19.58
N PRO A 496 -4.68 -14.05 -20.41
CA PRO A 496 -4.55 -14.11 -21.87
C PRO A 496 -3.18 -13.64 -22.40
N TYR A 497 -2.45 -12.84 -21.60
CA TYR A 497 -1.20 -12.18 -21.97
C TYR A 497 0.04 -12.87 -21.39
N MET A 498 -0.11 -13.76 -20.40
CA MET A 498 0.99 -14.54 -19.83
C MET A 498 1.87 -15.24 -20.89
N PRO A 499 1.33 -15.83 -21.99
CA PRO A 499 2.14 -16.47 -23.03
C PRO A 499 2.89 -15.51 -23.98
N TRP A 500 2.62 -14.21 -23.96
CA TRP A 500 3.27 -13.24 -24.87
C TRP A 500 4.73 -12.99 -24.46
N THR A 501 5.60 -12.54 -25.38
CA THR A 501 6.95 -12.10 -24.98
C THR A 501 6.90 -10.77 -24.23
N ASN A 502 7.96 -10.45 -23.49
CA ASN A 502 8.04 -9.20 -22.73
C ASN A 502 8.01 -7.98 -23.67
N GLU A 503 8.67 -8.06 -24.82
CA GLU A 503 8.73 -7.01 -25.83
C GLU A 503 7.34 -6.76 -26.44
N ARG A 504 6.57 -7.82 -26.70
CA ARG A 504 5.18 -7.71 -27.19
C ARG A 504 4.27 -7.06 -26.15
N ILE A 505 4.44 -7.42 -24.87
CA ILE A 505 3.69 -6.84 -23.75
C ILE A 505 4.01 -5.35 -23.61
N ALA A 506 5.29 -4.98 -23.59
CA ALA A 506 5.74 -3.59 -23.46
C ALA A 506 5.31 -2.73 -24.66
N ALA A 507 5.37 -3.26 -25.89
CA ALA A 507 4.91 -2.57 -27.09
C ALA A 507 3.40 -2.31 -27.09
N GLU A 508 2.58 -3.29 -26.68
CA GLU A 508 1.13 -3.10 -26.58
C GLU A 508 0.74 -2.17 -25.43
N ALA A 509 1.45 -2.24 -24.30
CA ALA A 509 1.29 -1.28 -23.20
C ALA A 509 1.63 0.16 -23.65
N ASP A 510 2.75 0.38 -24.35
CA ASP A 510 3.10 1.68 -24.91
C ASP A 510 2.06 2.18 -25.93
N ARG A 511 1.57 1.31 -26.83
CA ARG A 511 0.49 1.63 -27.77
C ARG A 511 -0.77 2.11 -27.05
N GLN A 512 -1.11 1.47 -25.93
CA GLN A 512 -2.28 1.79 -25.12
C GLN A 512 -2.08 3.03 -24.24
N VAL A 513 -0.88 3.31 -23.74
CA VAL A 513 -0.55 4.61 -23.12
C VAL A 513 -0.74 5.75 -24.13
N ARG A 514 -0.29 5.58 -25.38
CA ARG A 514 -0.51 6.55 -26.47
C ARG A 514 -1.97 6.68 -26.91
N GLN A 515 -2.80 5.68 -26.63
CA GLN A 515 -4.25 5.70 -26.86
C GLN A 515 -4.94 6.61 -25.82
N LEU A 516 -4.61 6.44 -24.53
CA LEU A 516 -5.12 7.27 -23.44
C LEU A 516 -4.57 8.69 -23.46
N PHE A 517 -3.28 8.88 -23.73
CA PHE A 517 -2.59 10.18 -23.59
C PHE A 517 -2.04 10.69 -24.93
N PRO A 518 -2.65 11.74 -25.52
CA PRO A 518 -2.16 12.35 -26.75
C PRO A 518 -0.73 12.89 -26.66
N SER A 519 -0.34 13.41 -25.50
CA SER A 519 1.02 13.87 -25.18
C SER A 519 2.10 12.80 -25.46
N ALA A 520 1.82 11.54 -25.11
CA ALA A 520 2.74 10.42 -25.28
C ALA A 520 3.02 10.08 -26.76
N ARG A 521 2.16 10.48 -27.70
CA ARG A 521 2.26 10.10 -29.12
C ARG A 521 3.56 10.56 -29.77
N GLY A 522 4.08 11.72 -29.38
CA GLY A 522 5.37 12.25 -29.84
C GLY A 522 6.59 11.80 -29.04
N LEU A 523 6.42 11.04 -27.95
CA LEU A 523 7.50 10.65 -27.05
C LEU A 523 8.15 9.32 -27.46
N THR A 524 9.44 9.20 -27.18
CA THR A 524 10.19 7.94 -27.30
C THR A 524 10.11 7.19 -25.98
N ASN A 525 9.67 5.93 -26.02
CA ASN A 525 9.86 5.00 -24.92
C ASN A 525 11.34 4.59 -24.90
N THR A 526 12.09 5.05 -23.91
CA THR A 526 13.56 4.92 -23.81
C THR A 526 13.99 3.66 -23.07
N TRP A 527 13.14 3.09 -22.21
CA TRP A 527 13.41 1.91 -21.41
C TRP A 527 12.10 1.29 -20.93
N HIS A 528 12.05 -0.03 -20.85
CA HIS A 528 10.92 -0.74 -20.26
C HIS A 528 11.35 -1.96 -19.45
N SER A 529 10.49 -2.36 -18.51
CA SER A 529 10.59 -3.61 -17.76
C SER A 529 9.23 -4.31 -17.74
N VAL A 530 9.24 -5.64 -17.70
CA VAL A 530 8.03 -6.48 -17.62
C VAL A 530 8.25 -7.55 -16.56
N VAL A 531 7.45 -7.49 -15.49
CA VAL A 531 7.37 -8.52 -14.45
C VAL A 531 6.11 -9.34 -14.67
N LYS A 532 6.21 -10.66 -14.58
CA LYS A 532 5.06 -11.58 -14.61
C LYS A 532 5.01 -12.41 -13.34
N ILE A 533 3.85 -12.47 -12.70
CA ILE A 533 3.58 -13.34 -11.56
C ILE A 533 2.37 -14.20 -11.92
N SER A 534 2.55 -15.51 -12.08
CA SER A 534 1.49 -16.44 -12.50
C SER A 534 0.46 -16.75 -11.41
N GLN A 535 0.84 -16.54 -10.14
CA GLN A 535 0.04 -16.81 -8.96
C GLN A 535 0.33 -15.70 -7.94
N SER A 536 -0.37 -14.57 -8.04
CA SER A 536 -0.18 -13.40 -7.18
C SER A 536 -1.12 -13.48 -5.97
N LEU A 537 -2.07 -12.55 -5.83
CA LEU A 537 -3.16 -12.62 -4.84
C LEU A 537 -3.97 -13.93 -5.01
N TYR A 538 -4.54 -14.47 -3.95
CA TYR A 538 -5.51 -15.56 -4.07
C TYR A 538 -6.79 -15.03 -4.76
N LEU A 539 -7.44 -15.91 -5.51
CA LEU A 539 -8.57 -15.60 -6.36
C LEU A 539 -9.84 -15.46 -5.48
N GLU A 540 -10.24 -14.22 -5.22
CA GLU A 540 -11.40 -13.87 -4.37
C GLU A 540 -12.75 -14.03 -5.10
N ALA A 541 -12.95 -15.17 -5.76
CA ALA A 541 -14.21 -15.51 -6.43
C ALA A 541 -15.34 -15.86 -5.46
N PRO A 542 -16.59 -15.90 -5.94
CA PRO A 542 -17.72 -16.37 -5.16
C PRO A 542 -17.50 -17.72 -4.45
N GLY A 543 -17.71 -17.74 -3.13
CA GLY A 543 -17.64 -18.94 -2.29
C GLY A 543 -16.22 -19.39 -1.90
N MET A 544 -15.22 -18.50 -1.97
CA MET A 544 -13.83 -18.79 -1.66
C MET A 544 -13.43 -18.47 -0.21
N ASP A 545 -14.14 -17.60 0.51
CA ASP A 545 -13.74 -17.16 1.86
C ASP A 545 -13.78 -18.29 2.92
N ARG A 546 -14.57 -19.34 2.66
CA ARG A 546 -14.62 -20.58 3.48
C ARG A 546 -13.33 -21.42 3.45
N TRP A 547 -12.47 -21.24 2.43
CA TRP A 547 -11.24 -22.01 2.27
C TRP A 547 -10.01 -21.35 2.90
N ARG A 548 -10.16 -20.13 3.42
CA ARG A 548 -9.08 -19.37 4.06
C ARG A 548 -8.83 -19.95 5.46
N PRO A 549 -7.63 -20.47 5.77
CA PRO A 549 -7.34 -21.06 7.07
C PRO A 549 -7.11 -19.96 8.12
N ASP A 550 -7.44 -20.25 9.37
CA ASP A 550 -6.98 -19.45 10.51
C ASP A 550 -5.44 -19.56 10.69
N GLN A 551 -4.86 -18.60 11.40
CA GLN A 551 -3.41 -18.50 11.62
C GLN A 551 -2.90 -19.58 12.59
N ALA A 552 -3.67 -19.89 13.64
CA ALA A 552 -3.43 -21.03 14.52
C ALA A 552 -3.88 -22.33 13.83
N THR A 553 -2.99 -23.33 13.74
CA THR A 553 -3.26 -24.59 13.03
C THR A 553 -3.50 -25.76 13.99
N PRO A 554 -3.92 -26.95 13.50
CA PRO A 554 -4.07 -28.14 14.33
C PRO A 554 -2.72 -28.71 14.81
N VAL A 555 -1.59 -28.23 14.27
CA VAL A 555 -0.23 -28.55 14.71
C VAL A 555 0.18 -27.50 15.75
N PRO A 556 0.28 -27.83 17.06
CA PRO A 556 0.30 -26.82 18.12
C PRO A 556 1.46 -25.83 18.10
N ASN A 557 2.55 -26.16 17.40
CA ASN A 557 3.72 -25.29 17.25
C ASN A 557 3.98 -24.81 15.81
N PHE A 558 3.01 -24.96 14.91
CA PHE A 558 3.10 -24.47 13.54
C PHE A 558 1.93 -23.52 13.24
N PHE A 559 2.26 -22.37 12.64
CA PHE A 559 1.34 -21.27 12.39
C PHE A 559 1.39 -20.85 10.92
N LEU A 560 0.27 -20.37 10.41
CA LEU A 560 0.16 -19.79 9.08
C LEU A 560 0.06 -18.26 9.19
N SER A 561 0.71 -17.58 8.26
CA SER A 561 0.58 -16.14 8.08
C SER A 561 0.62 -15.83 6.59
N GLY A 562 0.09 -14.67 6.20
CA GLY A 562 -0.10 -14.25 4.82
C GLY A 562 -1.53 -13.82 4.57
N SER A 563 -1.70 -12.91 3.62
CA SER A 563 -2.95 -12.21 3.29
C SER A 563 -4.13 -13.15 2.99
N TYR A 564 -3.85 -14.34 2.46
CA TYR A 564 -4.82 -15.40 2.15
C TYR A 564 -5.46 -16.05 3.39
N THR A 565 -4.82 -15.97 4.56
CA THR A 565 -5.37 -16.50 5.83
C THR A 565 -6.62 -15.73 6.26
N LYS A 566 -7.36 -16.24 7.25
CA LYS A 566 -8.66 -15.71 7.67
C LYS A 566 -8.52 -14.33 8.31
N GLN A 567 -9.01 -13.30 7.63
CA GLN A 567 -9.13 -11.92 8.12
C GLN A 567 -10.07 -11.10 7.19
N ASP A 568 -10.68 -10.01 7.66
CA ASP A 568 -11.75 -9.32 6.91
C ASP A 568 -11.27 -8.47 5.73
N TYR A 569 -10.04 -7.97 5.73
CA TYR A 569 -9.50 -7.30 4.54
C TYR A 569 -9.32 -8.32 3.41
N ILE A 570 -9.42 -7.84 2.18
CA ILE A 570 -9.09 -8.59 0.97
C ILE A 570 -7.60 -8.99 0.98
N ASP A 571 -7.19 -9.84 0.03
CA ASP A 571 -5.76 -10.12 -0.21
C ASP A 571 -4.99 -8.82 -0.52
N SER A 572 -4.29 -8.28 0.47
CA SER A 572 -3.76 -6.92 0.48
C SER A 572 -2.61 -6.76 1.46
N MET A 573 -1.87 -5.64 1.39
CA MET A 573 -0.79 -5.34 2.34
C MET A 573 -1.29 -5.17 3.80
N GLU A 574 -2.51 -4.67 3.99
CA GLU A 574 -3.14 -4.59 5.31
C GLU A 574 -3.57 -5.98 5.80
N GLY A 575 -4.16 -6.81 4.93
CA GLY A 575 -4.50 -8.20 5.26
C GLY A 575 -3.27 -9.04 5.59
N ALA A 576 -2.18 -8.87 4.84
CA ALA A 576 -0.86 -9.44 5.14
C ALA A 576 -0.34 -8.99 6.51
N THR A 577 -0.40 -7.68 6.80
CA THR A 577 0.06 -7.15 8.10
C THR A 577 -0.77 -7.65 9.27
N LEU A 578 -2.09 -7.71 9.12
CA LEU A 578 -3.01 -8.26 10.11
C LEU A 578 -2.84 -9.77 10.30
N SER A 579 -2.43 -10.51 9.26
CA SER A 579 -2.30 -11.98 9.33
C SER A 579 -1.09 -12.50 10.13
N GLY A 580 -0.14 -11.64 10.50
CA GLY A 580 0.92 -11.97 11.47
C GLY A 580 0.93 -10.98 12.65
N GLN A 581 -0.17 -10.23 12.79
CA GLN A 581 -0.56 -9.60 14.03
C GLN A 581 -1.09 -10.68 14.98
#